data_AF-A0AAX1C177-F1
#
_entry.id   AF-A0AAX1C177-F1
#
_cell.length_a   1.000
_cell.length_b   1.000
_cell.length_c   1.000
_cell.angle_alpha   90.00
_cell.angle_beta   90.00
_cell.angle_gamma   90.00
#
_symmetry.space_group_name_H-M   'P 1'
#
loop_
_entity.id
_entity.type
_entity.pdbx_description
1 polymer ?
#
loop_
_entity_poly.entity_id
_entity_poly.type
_entity_poly.pdbx_seq_one_letter_code
_entity_poly.pdbx_strand_id
1 'polypeptide(L)' 'MPTGHKNNKSIYKGIRFPHELIDEIDASVEREKADNPNANFSAWVLDACGRKLDAEKREKSKK' A
#
# COMPACT_ATOMS: atom_id res chain seq x y z
N MET A 1 11.75 -23.46 9.20
CA MET A 1 12.18 -22.23 9.91
C MET A 1 11.49 -21.04 9.26
N PRO A 2 10.53 -20.35 9.92
CA PRO A 2 10.00 -19.11 9.39
C PRO A 2 11.10 -18.06 9.48
N THR A 3 11.66 -17.67 8.34
CA THR A 3 12.54 -16.50 8.27
C THR A 3 11.68 -15.30 8.67
N GLY A 4 12.11 -14.52 9.68
CA GLY A 4 11.30 -13.51 10.40
C GLY A 4 10.62 -12.41 9.57
N HIS A 5 10.72 -12.45 8.25
CA HIS A 5 10.09 -11.56 7.29
C HIS A 5 8.91 -12.20 6.52
N LYS A 6 8.53 -13.45 6.82
CA LYS A 6 7.42 -14.15 6.16
C LYS A 6 6.54 -14.86 7.19
N ASN A 7 5.36 -14.30 7.44
CA ASN A 7 4.28 -14.99 8.17
C ASN A 7 3.36 -15.69 7.14
N ASN A 8 2.54 -16.64 7.58
CA ASN A 8 1.55 -17.32 6.76
C ASN A 8 0.59 -16.37 6.02
N LYS A 9 0.44 -15.12 6.47
CA LYS A 9 -0.43 -14.09 5.87
C LYS A 9 0.28 -12.94 5.15
N SER A 10 1.58 -12.73 5.38
CA SER A 10 2.28 -11.54 4.85
C SER A 10 3.78 -11.79 4.65
N ILE A 11 4.34 -11.16 3.62
CA ILE A 11 5.77 -11.13 3.33
C ILE A 11 6.21 -9.68 3.42
N TYR A 12 7.16 -9.39 4.31
CA TYR A 12 7.82 -8.09 4.34
C TYR A 12 8.76 -7.98 3.15
N LYS A 13 8.49 -7.02 2.27
CA LYS A 13 9.35 -6.69 1.13
C LYS A 13 9.84 -5.26 1.36
N GLY A 14 11.08 -5.13 1.86
CA GLY A 14 11.70 -3.82 2.00
C GLY A 14 11.90 -3.20 0.62
N ILE A 15 11.14 -2.16 0.31
CA ILE A 15 11.28 -1.39 -0.94
C ILE A 15 11.70 0.04 -0.60
N ARG A 16 12.53 0.63 -1.46
CA ARG A 16 12.94 2.03 -1.34
C ARG A 16 11.92 2.89 -2.07
N PHE A 17 11.30 3.82 -1.35
CA PHE A 17 10.45 4.84 -1.92
C PHE A 17 11.26 6.12 -2.15
N PRO A 18 10.99 6.87 -3.23
CA PRO A 18 11.53 8.22 -3.38
C PRO A 18 10.98 9.12 -2.27
N HIS A 19 11.81 10.07 -1.80
CA HIS A 19 11.44 10.94 -0.67
C HIS A 19 10.23 11.82 -1.00
N GLU A 20 10.16 12.35 -2.23
CA GLU A 20 9.02 13.14 -2.72
C GLU A 20 7.70 12.36 -2.63
N LEU A 21 7.74 11.07 -2.97
CA LEU A 21 6.55 10.22 -2.94
C LEU A 21 6.12 9.89 -1.51
N ILE A 22 7.06 9.74 -0.57
CA ILE A 22 6.69 9.57 0.85
C ILE A 22 6.01 10.83 1.36
N ASP A 23 6.52 12.01 1.03
CA ASP A 23 5.98 13.30 1.46
C ASP A 23 4.54 13.51 0.95
N GLU A 24 4.30 13.21 -0.34
CA GLU A 24 2.96 13.27 -0.93
C GLU A 24 1.98 12.27 -0.29
N ILE A 25 2.45 11.06 0.04
CA ILE A 25 1.64 10.05 0.72
C ILE A 25 1.33 10.48 2.14
N ASP A 26 2.32 10.98 2.88
CA ASP A 26 2.13 11.41 4.26
C ASP A 26 1.13 12.56 4.32
N ALA A 27 1.24 13.55 3.42
CA ALA A 27 0.26 14.63 3.28
C ALA A 27 -1.15 14.12 2.93
N SER A 28 -1.25 13.05 2.12
CA SER A 28 -2.54 12.42 1.79
C SER A 28 -3.11 11.66 2.99
N VAL A 29 -2.26 10.91 3.70
CA VAL A 29 -2.62 10.13 4.89
C VAL A 29 -3.02 11.05 6.03
N GLU A 30 -2.35 12.18 6.25
CA GLU A 30 -2.73 13.17 7.27
C GLU A 30 -4.14 13.71 7.05
N ARG A 31 -4.50 14.01 5.79
CA ARG A 31 -5.86 14.44 5.43
C ARG A 31 -6.87 13.33 5.66
N GLU A 32 -6.54 12.11 5.28
CA GLU A 32 -7.42 10.95 5.42
C GLU A 32 -7.56 10.51 6.88
N LYS A 33 -6.53 10.74 7.69
CA LYS A 33 -6.48 10.47 9.13
C LYS A 33 -7.46 11.36 9.92
N ALA A 34 -7.78 12.54 9.38
CA ALA A 34 -8.80 13.41 9.96
C ALA A 34 -10.21 12.79 9.88
N ASP A 35 -10.48 11.98 8.86
CA ASP A 35 -11.76 11.29 8.65
C ASP A 35 -11.73 9.84 9.17
N ASN A 36 -10.58 9.18 9.01
CA ASN A 36 -10.35 7.79 9.37
C ASN A 36 -9.15 7.69 10.32
N PRO A 37 -9.36 7.60 11.64
CA PRO A 37 -8.26 7.54 12.60
C PRO A 37 -7.35 6.31 12.45
N ASN A 38 -7.76 5.33 11.64
CA ASN A 38 -6.98 4.13 11.32
C ASN A 38 -6.17 4.26 10.01
N ALA A 39 -6.32 5.38 9.27
CA ALA A 39 -5.53 5.66 8.08
C ALA A 39 -4.06 5.86 8.46
N ASN A 40 -3.19 5.08 7.82
CA ASN A 40 -1.75 5.11 8.03
C ASN A 40 -1.03 4.79 6.71
N PHE A 41 0.26 5.12 6.62
CA PHE A 41 1.07 4.90 5.42
C PHE A 41 0.97 3.47 4.88
N SER A 42 1.02 2.46 5.75
CA SER A 42 0.93 1.06 5.32
C SER A 42 -0.43 0.73 4.72
N ALA A 43 -1.52 1.20 5.35
CA ALA A 43 -2.87 1.04 4.83
C ALA A 43 -3.06 1.75 3.48
N TRP A 44 -2.53 2.97 3.34
CA TRP A 44 -2.58 3.73 2.10
C TRP A 44 -1.84 3.02 0.96
N VAL A 45 -0.63 2.52 1.23
CA VAL A 45 0.15 1.76 0.23
C VAL A 45 -0.55 0.47 -0.17
N LEU A 46 -1.18 -0.23 0.78
CA LEU A 46 -1.95 -1.44 0.51
C LEU A 46 -3.19 -1.15 -0.35
N ASP A 47 -3.92 -0.07 -0.06
CA ASP A 47 -5.08 0.35 -0.85
C ASP A 47 -4.68 0.76 -2.26
N ALA A 48 -3.63 1.57 -2.40
CA ALA A 48 -3.07 1.96 -3.70
C ALA A 48 -2.62 0.75 -4.52
N CYS A 49 -1.93 -0.21 -3.90
CA CYS A 49 -1.58 -1.48 -4.53
C CYS A 49 -2.82 -2.28 -4.94
N GLY A 50 -3.83 -2.34 -4.09
CA GLY A 50 -5.11 -3.02 -4.35
C GLY A 50 -5.83 -2.43 -5.56
N ARG A 51 -5.96 -1.10 -5.64
CA ARG A 51 -6.57 -0.39 -6.79
C ARG A 51 -5.81 -0.65 -8.08
N LYS A 52 -4.48 -0.60 -8.06
CA LYS A 52 -3.65 -0.87 -9.23
C LYS A 52 -3.80 -2.31 -9.71
N LEU A 53 -3.89 -3.27 -8.78
CA LEU A 53 -4.13 -4.68 -9.12
C LEU A 53 -5.55 -4.92 -9.64
N ASP A 54 -6.59 -4.23 -9.14
CA ASP A 54 -7.96 -4.34 -9.65
C ASP A 54 -8.06 -3.82 -11.08
N ALA A 55 -7.44 -2.67 -11.37
CA ALA A 55 -7.35 -2.10 -12.71
C ALA A 55 -6.66 -3.06 -13.69
N GLU A 56 -5.51 -3.64 -13.31
CA GLU A 56 -4.80 -4.65 -14.11
C GLU A 56 -5.63 -5.91 -14.37
N LYS A 57 -6.41 -6.38 -13.38
CA LYS A 57 -7.29 -7.55 -13.55
C LYS A 57 -8.45 -7.25 -14.50
N ARG A 58 -9.05 -6.07 -14.41
CA ARG A 58 -10.14 -5.65 -15.31
C ARG A 58 -9.68 -5.52 -16.76
N GLU A 59 -8.48 -4.99 -16.99
CA GLU A 59 -7.90 -4.91 -18.33
C GLU A 59 -7.61 -6.30 -18.91
N LYS A 60 -7.14 -7.25 -18.09
CA LYS A 60 -6.89 -8.63 -18.53
C LYS A 60 -8.16 -9.45 -18.75
N SER A 61 -9.25 -9.18 -18.02
CA SER A 61 -10.54 -9.83 -18.24
C SER A 61 -11.31 -9.29 -19.46
N LYS A 62 -10.81 -8.24 -20.11
CA LYS A 62 -11.39 -7.67 -21.33
C LYS A 62 -10.68 -8.13 -22.61
N LYS A 63 -9.71 -9.05 -22.50
CA LYS A 63 -8.94 -9.60 -23.61
C LYS A 63 -9.28 -11.06 -23.88
#